data_AF-A0AA40L1Z2-F1
#
_entry.id   AF-A0AA40L1Z2-F1
#
_cell.length_a   1.000
_cell.length_b   1.000
_cell.length_c   1.000
_cell.angle_alpha   90.00
_cell.angle_beta   90.00
_cell.angle_gamma   90.00
#
_symmetry.space_group_name_H-M   'P 1'
#
loop_
_entity.id
_entity.type
_entity.pdbx_description
1 polymer ?
#
loop_
_entity_poly.entity_id
_entity_poly.type
_entity_poly.pdbx_seq_one_letter_code
_entity_poly.pdbx_strand_id
1 'polypeptide(L)'
;ILVDNPFKCSCEIMWIKKFQETKFYTETQDLYCIDDNNKRTALLDMKVPNCDLPSANLSNYNITVVEGKSITLYCDTTGGPPPNVSWVLTNLVSNHESDTSKNPASLTIKNVSSMDSGLWISCVAENIVGEDQASAELTVFFAPNITFIESPTPDHHWCIPFTVKGNPKPTLQWFYEGAILNESEYICTKIHVINQSEYHGCLQLDNPTHLNNGAYTLLAKNEYGEDEKRVDAHFMSVPGDGDGPIVDPDVYEYETTPNDLGDTTNNSNQITSTDVSNKENEDSITVYVVVGIAALVCTGLVIMLIILKFGRHSKFGMKVHGEVKGVGLVDQIWLSLQDCDNEGPSSVISNDDDSASPLHHISNGSNTPSSSEGGPDAVIIGMTKIPVIENPQYFGITNSQLKPDTFVQHIKRHNIVLKRELGEGAFGKVFLAECYNLCPEQDKILVAVKTLKDASDNARKDFHREAELLTNLQHEHIVKFYGVCVEGDPLIMVFEYMKHGDLNKFLRAHGPDAVLMAEGNRPAELTQSQMLHIAQQIAAGMVYLASQHFVHRDLATRNCLVGENLLVKIGDFGMSRDVYSTDYYRV
;
A
#
# COMPACT_ATOMS: atom_id res chain seq x y z
N ILE A 1 -6.62 -15.79 -39.30
CA ILE A 1 -6.67 -16.79 -40.39
C ILE A 1 -6.06 -16.13 -41.63
N LEU A 2 -5.06 -16.75 -42.26
CA LEU A 2 -4.40 -16.22 -43.47
C LEU A 2 -4.89 -17.03 -44.67
N VAL A 3 -5.97 -16.58 -45.30
CA VAL A 3 -6.62 -17.29 -46.42
C VAL A 3 -6.10 -16.75 -47.76
N ASP A 4 -6.09 -17.61 -48.79
CA ASP A 4 -5.84 -17.32 -50.22
C ASP A 4 -4.53 -16.60 -50.61
N ASN A 5 -3.60 -16.38 -49.68
CA ASN A 5 -2.28 -15.82 -49.96
C ASN A 5 -1.26 -16.94 -50.27
N PRO A 6 -0.68 -17.01 -51.49
CA PRO A 6 0.36 -17.98 -51.82
C PRO A 6 1.72 -17.52 -51.29
N PHE A 7 2.17 -18.08 -50.17
CA PHE A 7 3.51 -17.80 -49.64
C PHE A 7 4.61 -18.37 -50.55
N LYS A 8 5.67 -17.62 -50.83
CA LYS A 8 6.89 -18.17 -51.46
C LYS A 8 7.77 -18.84 -50.40
N CYS A 9 8.20 -20.08 -50.63
CA CYS A 9 9.12 -20.78 -49.74
C CYS A 9 10.44 -19.98 -49.61
N SER A 10 10.65 -19.37 -48.44
CA SER A 10 11.68 -18.35 -48.21
C SER A 10 11.94 -18.16 -46.72
N CYS A 11 13.00 -17.43 -46.37
CA CYS A 11 13.33 -17.18 -44.97
C CYS A 11 12.34 -16.23 -44.28
N GLU A 12 11.75 -15.30 -45.03
CA GLU A 12 10.78 -14.28 -44.59
C GLU A 12 9.48 -14.85 -43.96
N ILE A 13 9.21 -16.15 -44.15
CA ILE A 13 8.04 -16.85 -43.62
C ILE A 13 8.40 -17.94 -42.59
N MET A 14 9.67 -18.07 -42.19
CA MET A 14 10.09 -19.09 -41.20
C MET A 14 9.59 -18.77 -39.79
N TRP A 15 9.31 -17.50 -39.46
CA TRP A 15 8.60 -17.14 -38.23
C TRP A 15 7.18 -17.74 -38.19
N ILE A 16 6.49 -17.89 -39.33
CA ILE A 16 5.16 -18.52 -39.41
C ILE A 16 5.28 -20.01 -39.09
N LYS A 17 6.31 -20.68 -39.62
CA LYS A 17 6.64 -22.07 -39.27
C LYS A 17 6.89 -22.19 -37.76
N LYS A 18 7.72 -21.32 -37.17
CA LYS A 18 8.00 -21.33 -35.73
C LYS A 18 6.75 -21.07 -34.88
N PHE A 19 5.89 -20.16 -35.30
CA PHE A 19 4.60 -19.92 -34.65
C PHE A 19 3.70 -21.18 -34.67
N GLN A 20 3.66 -21.91 -35.78
CA GLN A 20 2.97 -23.21 -35.86
C GLN A 20 3.62 -24.29 -34.96
N GLU A 21 4.95 -24.38 -34.90
CA GLU A 21 5.67 -25.31 -34.01
C GLU A 21 5.37 -25.05 -32.51
N THR A 22 5.09 -23.80 -32.12
CA THR A 22 4.85 -23.43 -30.70
C THR A 22 3.41 -23.60 -30.19
N LYS A 23 2.39 -23.82 -31.05
CA LYS A 23 0.98 -23.83 -30.60
C LYS A 23 0.36 -25.23 -30.50
N PHE A 24 0.05 -25.63 -29.27
CA PHE A 24 -0.47 -26.96 -28.89
C PHE A 24 -2.02 -27.13 -28.94
N TYR A 25 -2.77 -26.24 -29.61
CA TYR A 25 -4.24 -26.27 -29.59
C TYR A 25 -4.90 -26.45 -30.97
N THR A 26 -6.13 -26.95 -30.95
CA THR A 26 -6.74 -27.86 -31.95
C THR A 26 -7.19 -27.27 -33.29
N GLU A 27 -6.79 -26.04 -33.64
CA GLU A 27 -7.14 -25.40 -34.92
C GLU A 27 -5.89 -24.79 -35.61
N THR A 28 -4.90 -25.62 -35.91
CA THR A 28 -3.80 -25.24 -36.80
C THR A 28 -4.29 -25.16 -38.24
N GLN A 29 -4.34 -23.96 -38.82
CA GLN A 29 -4.59 -23.80 -40.24
C GLN A 29 -3.43 -24.44 -41.04
N ASP A 30 -3.75 -25.36 -41.96
CA ASP A 30 -2.75 -25.96 -42.86
C ASP A 30 -2.23 -24.92 -43.86
N LEU A 31 -1.06 -24.35 -43.55
CA LEU A 31 -0.37 -23.39 -44.39
C LEU A 31 0.70 -24.07 -45.26
N TYR A 32 0.79 -23.62 -46.51
CA TYR A 32 1.71 -24.14 -47.52
C TYR A 32 2.47 -23.00 -48.18
N CYS A 33 3.74 -23.23 -48.50
CA CYS A 33 4.51 -22.37 -49.39
C CYS A 33 4.69 -23.01 -50.77
N ILE A 34 5.04 -22.19 -51.75
CA ILE A 34 5.31 -22.57 -53.14
C ILE A 34 6.79 -22.27 -53.44
N ASP A 35 7.52 -23.22 -54.01
CA ASP A 35 8.90 -23.03 -54.47
C ASP A 35 8.96 -22.49 -55.92
N ASP A 36 10.16 -22.18 -56.41
CA ASP A 36 10.37 -21.68 -57.78
C ASP A 36 10.05 -22.72 -58.88
N ASN A 37 9.70 -23.97 -58.52
CA ASN A 37 9.22 -25.02 -59.41
C ASN A 37 7.69 -25.20 -59.36
N ASN A 38 6.96 -24.28 -58.70
CA ASN A 38 5.53 -24.37 -58.38
C ASN A 38 5.14 -25.57 -57.47
N LYS A 39 6.09 -26.19 -56.78
CA LYS A 39 5.81 -27.28 -55.83
C LYS A 39 5.28 -26.71 -54.53
N ARG A 40 4.10 -27.17 -54.11
CA ARG A 40 3.56 -26.91 -52.76
C ARG A 40 4.30 -27.74 -51.71
N THR A 41 4.71 -27.10 -50.63
CA THR A 41 5.33 -27.73 -49.44
C THR A 41 4.64 -27.19 -48.19
N ALA A 42 4.30 -28.05 -47.23
CA ALA A 42 3.73 -27.61 -45.96
C ALA A 42 4.77 -26.77 -45.18
N LEU A 43 4.35 -25.72 -44.46
CA LEU A 43 5.31 -24.87 -43.74
C LEU A 43 6.15 -25.64 -42.71
N LEU A 44 5.57 -26.64 -42.05
CA LEU A 44 6.30 -27.53 -41.12
C LEU A 44 7.45 -28.30 -41.82
N ASP A 45 7.25 -28.75 -43.06
CA ASP A 45 8.28 -29.45 -43.85
C ASP A 45 9.30 -28.52 -44.54
N MET A 46 9.04 -27.21 -44.54
CA MET A 46 9.91 -26.23 -45.20
C MET A 46 11.32 -26.23 -44.59
N LYS A 47 12.33 -26.27 -45.47
CA LYS A 47 13.76 -26.17 -45.13
C LYS A 47 14.41 -25.15 -46.06
N VAL A 48 14.96 -24.09 -45.49
CA VAL A 48 15.68 -23.04 -46.20
C VAL A 48 17.11 -23.02 -45.64
N PRO A 49 18.16 -23.09 -46.47
CA PRO A 49 19.54 -23.09 -45.97
C PRO A 49 19.92 -21.71 -45.44
N ASN A 50 20.74 -21.68 -44.37
CA ASN A 50 21.17 -20.45 -43.68
C ASN A 50 19.99 -19.59 -43.20
N CYS A 51 18.95 -20.25 -42.68
CA CYS A 51 17.71 -19.62 -42.23
C CYS A 51 17.27 -20.26 -40.91
N ASP A 52 17.90 -19.81 -39.85
CA ASP A 52 17.90 -20.40 -38.53
C ASP A 52 17.76 -19.27 -37.50
N LEU A 53 17.09 -19.55 -36.38
CA LEU A 53 16.92 -18.57 -35.30
C LEU A 53 18.28 -18.03 -34.85
N PRO A 54 18.33 -16.76 -34.42
CA PRO A 54 19.53 -16.25 -33.79
C PRO A 54 19.78 -16.98 -32.47
N SER A 55 21.02 -16.91 -31.97
CA SER A 55 21.30 -17.19 -30.57
C SER A 55 22.29 -16.18 -30.02
N ALA A 56 21.97 -15.63 -28.84
CA ALA A 56 22.83 -14.74 -28.08
C ALA A 56 23.53 -15.52 -26.96
N ASN A 57 24.82 -15.25 -26.74
CA ASN A 57 25.57 -15.86 -25.66
C ASN A 57 26.45 -14.82 -24.95
N LEU A 58 26.18 -14.59 -23.66
CA LEU A 58 26.91 -13.62 -22.87
C LEU A 58 28.18 -14.25 -22.28
N SER A 59 29.33 -13.62 -22.56
CA SER A 59 30.68 -14.09 -22.19
C SER A 59 30.89 -14.40 -20.69
N ASN A 60 30.05 -13.88 -19.80
CA ASN A 60 30.01 -14.28 -18.40
C ASN A 60 28.58 -14.10 -17.84
N TYR A 61 28.04 -15.12 -17.19
CA TYR A 61 26.68 -15.10 -16.61
C TYR A 61 26.63 -14.44 -15.22
N ASN A 62 27.77 -14.40 -14.51
CA ASN A 62 27.94 -13.67 -13.26
C ASN A 62 28.76 -12.41 -13.52
N ILE A 63 28.10 -11.24 -13.57
CA ILE A 63 28.78 -9.96 -13.80
C ILE A 63 29.13 -9.35 -12.44
N THR A 64 30.38 -9.47 -12.01
CA THR A 64 30.87 -8.88 -10.75
C THR A 64 31.88 -7.76 -10.99
N VAL A 65 31.72 -6.64 -10.30
CA VAL A 65 32.60 -5.46 -10.40
C VAL A 65 32.69 -4.76 -9.05
N VAL A 66 33.76 -4.00 -8.81
CA VAL A 66 33.88 -3.13 -7.62
C VAL A 66 33.56 -1.69 -8.04
N GLU A 67 32.86 -0.94 -7.20
CA GLU A 67 32.48 0.46 -7.44
C GLU A 67 33.67 1.33 -7.91
N GLY A 68 33.39 2.27 -8.81
CA GLY A 68 34.37 3.15 -9.45
C GLY A 68 35.25 2.46 -10.51
N LYS A 69 35.26 1.13 -10.61
CA LYS A 69 35.94 0.43 -11.71
C LYS A 69 35.08 0.44 -12.98
N SER A 70 35.64 -0.07 -14.07
CA SER A 70 34.95 -0.23 -15.35
C SER A 70 34.94 -1.70 -15.76
N ILE A 71 33.89 -2.13 -16.45
CA ILE A 71 33.73 -3.52 -16.90
C ILE A 71 33.30 -3.55 -18.37
N THR A 72 33.87 -4.47 -19.14
CA THR A 72 33.50 -4.72 -20.54
C THR A 72 32.88 -6.11 -20.65
N LEU A 73 31.66 -6.15 -21.14
CA LEU A 73 30.90 -7.36 -21.46
C LEU A 73 31.02 -7.64 -22.95
N TYR A 74 31.10 -8.92 -23.29
CA TYR A 74 31.02 -9.40 -24.67
C TYR A 74 29.79 -10.30 -24.86
N CYS A 75 29.11 -10.13 -25.99
CA CYS A 75 28.02 -10.98 -26.43
C CYS A 75 28.40 -11.59 -27.78
N ASP A 76 28.60 -12.90 -27.81
CA ASP A 76 28.82 -13.66 -29.05
C ASP A 76 27.45 -14.04 -29.62
N THR A 77 27.24 -13.82 -30.92
CA THR A 77 25.95 -14.10 -31.58
C THR A 77 26.10 -15.00 -32.79
N THR A 78 25.13 -15.88 -32.97
CA THR A 78 25.04 -16.80 -34.11
C THR A 78 23.64 -16.75 -34.71
N GLY A 79 23.46 -17.26 -35.94
CA GLY A 79 22.17 -17.25 -36.64
C GLY A 79 22.33 -17.14 -38.16
N GLY A 80 21.26 -17.47 -38.88
CA GLY A 80 21.16 -17.32 -40.33
C GLY A 80 19.85 -16.62 -40.72
N PRO A 81 19.86 -15.42 -41.33
CA PRO A 81 21.01 -14.54 -41.54
C PRO A 81 21.68 -14.10 -40.21
N PRO A 82 22.89 -13.51 -40.27
CA PRO A 82 23.54 -12.95 -39.10
C PRO A 82 22.64 -11.92 -38.40
N PRO A 83 22.45 -12.02 -37.07
CA PRO A 83 21.55 -11.12 -36.35
C PRO A 83 22.10 -9.70 -36.23
N ASN A 84 21.19 -8.74 -36.12
CA ASN A 84 21.48 -7.44 -35.52
C ASN A 84 21.56 -7.61 -34.00
N VAL A 85 22.48 -6.90 -33.34
CA VAL A 85 22.70 -7.01 -31.90
C VAL A 85 22.37 -5.70 -31.20
N SER A 86 21.60 -5.77 -30.12
CA SER A 86 21.30 -4.63 -29.26
C SER A 86 21.51 -4.96 -27.78
N TRP A 87 21.71 -3.93 -26.97
CA TRP A 87 21.86 -4.04 -25.52
C TRP A 87 20.69 -3.35 -24.84
N VAL A 88 19.94 -4.09 -24.03
CA VAL A 88 18.84 -3.57 -23.22
C VAL A 88 19.34 -3.34 -21.80
N LEU A 89 19.27 -2.09 -21.36
CA LEU A 89 19.80 -1.59 -20.09
C LEU A 89 18.70 -0.82 -19.37
N THR A 90 18.13 -1.41 -18.32
CA THR A 90 17.05 -0.79 -17.54
C THR A 90 17.64 0.00 -16.38
N ASN A 91 17.34 1.31 -16.32
CA ASN A 91 17.68 2.22 -15.21
C ASN A 91 19.19 2.36 -14.86
N LEU A 92 20.10 1.93 -15.73
CA LEU A 92 21.55 2.06 -15.53
C LEU A 92 21.96 3.54 -15.40
N VAL A 93 22.58 3.89 -14.27
CA VAL A 93 23.03 5.26 -13.94
C VAL A 93 24.43 5.53 -14.49
N SER A 94 25.28 4.50 -14.57
CA SER A 94 26.66 4.64 -15.05
C SER A 94 26.77 4.89 -16.56
N ASN A 95 27.76 5.72 -16.91
CA ASN A 95 28.13 5.99 -18.29
C ASN A 95 28.58 4.70 -18.98
N HIS A 96 28.08 4.45 -20.19
CA HIS A 96 28.40 3.25 -20.95
C HIS A 96 28.58 3.55 -22.44
N GLU A 97 29.38 2.71 -23.10
CA GLU A 97 29.65 2.75 -24.54
C GLU A 97 29.50 1.33 -25.11
N SER A 98 28.75 1.18 -26.19
CA SER A 98 28.55 -0.10 -26.88
C SER A 98 29.11 -0.08 -28.29
N ASP A 99 29.59 -1.24 -28.73
CA ASP A 99 30.00 -1.50 -30.11
C ASP A 99 29.37 -2.82 -30.57
N THR A 100 28.29 -2.69 -31.32
CA THR A 100 27.54 -3.79 -31.95
C THR A 100 27.93 -3.99 -33.42
N SER A 101 28.95 -3.26 -33.92
CA SER A 101 29.45 -3.39 -35.30
C SER A 101 30.36 -4.60 -35.52
N LYS A 102 30.68 -5.32 -34.44
CA LYS A 102 31.55 -6.49 -34.40
C LYS A 102 30.82 -7.67 -33.77
N ASN A 103 31.26 -8.88 -34.10
CA ASN A 103 30.90 -10.10 -33.38
C ASN A 103 32.19 -10.70 -32.77
N PRO A 104 32.30 -10.92 -31.44
CA PRO A 104 31.30 -10.58 -30.42
C PRO A 104 31.07 -9.07 -30.30
N ALA A 105 29.82 -8.68 -30.08
CA ALA A 105 29.44 -7.32 -29.73
C ALA A 105 29.94 -7.00 -28.31
N SER A 106 30.21 -5.73 -28.02
CA SER A 106 30.72 -5.33 -26.70
C SER A 106 29.95 -4.17 -26.08
N LEU A 107 29.92 -4.15 -24.75
CA LEU A 107 29.37 -3.07 -23.92
C LEU A 107 30.37 -2.79 -22.80
N THR A 108 30.86 -1.54 -22.70
CA THR A 108 31.75 -1.10 -21.63
C THR A 108 31.03 -0.12 -20.73
N ILE A 109 30.82 -0.48 -19.46
CA ILE A 109 30.28 0.40 -18.41
C ILE A 109 31.47 0.99 -17.65
N LYS A 110 31.50 2.31 -17.49
CA LYS A 110 32.63 3.07 -16.94
C LYS A 110 32.27 3.73 -15.61
N ASN A 111 33.16 3.60 -14.63
CA ASN A 111 32.98 4.13 -13.27
C ASN A 111 31.65 3.66 -12.65
N VAL A 112 31.50 2.34 -12.52
CA VAL A 112 30.25 1.68 -12.08
C VAL A 112 29.85 2.16 -10.68
N SER A 113 28.58 2.54 -10.51
CA SER A 113 27.98 2.98 -9.25
C SER A 113 27.45 1.79 -8.44
N SER A 114 27.51 1.87 -7.11
CA SER A 114 26.77 0.97 -6.21
C SER A 114 25.26 0.93 -6.49
N MET A 115 24.68 2.00 -7.05
CA MET A 115 23.27 2.05 -7.47
C MET A 115 22.93 1.15 -8.66
N ASP A 116 23.93 0.68 -9.42
CA ASP A 116 23.71 -0.20 -10.58
C ASP A 116 23.66 -1.70 -10.19
N SER A 117 23.80 -2.03 -8.90
CA SER A 117 23.74 -3.42 -8.42
C SER A 117 22.30 -3.97 -8.46
N GLY A 118 22.16 -5.22 -8.90
CA GLY A 118 20.87 -5.87 -9.09
C GLY A 118 20.17 -5.52 -10.41
N LEU A 119 20.80 -4.72 -11.27
CA LEU A 119 20.29 -4.44 -12.61
C LEU A 119 20.56 -5.61 -13.55
N TRP A 120 19.56 -5.96 -14.37
CA TRP A 120 19.69 -6.98 -15.42
C TRP A 120 20.16 -6.34 -16.72
N ILE A 121 21.23 -6.89 -17.28
CA ILE A 121 21.81 -6.51 -18.56
C ILE A 121 21.47 -7.60 -19.56
N SER A 122 20.75 -7.26 -20.63
CA SER A 122 20.40 -8.20 -21.70
C SER A 122 21.08 -7.83 -23.01
N CYS A 123 21.73 -8.81 -23.63
CA CYS A 123 22.07 -8.79 -25.04
C CYS A 123 20.94 -9.44 -25.83
N VAL A 124 20.39 -8.74 -26.83
CA VAL A 124 19.32 -9.22 -27.70
C VAL A 124 19.85 -9.36 -29.12
N ALA A 125 19.64 -10.51 -29.73
CA ALA A 125 20.02 -10.83 -31.11
C ALA A 125 18.77 -11.08 -31.96
N GLU A 126 18.56 -10.26 -32.98
CA GLU A 126 17.36 -10.26 -33.82
C GLU A 126 17.72 -10.58 -35.29
N ASN A 127 17.00 -11.50 -35.93
CA ASN A 127 17.04 -11.68 -37.38
C ASN A 127 15.63 -11.91 -37.96
N ILE A 128 15.52 -12.05 -39.29
CA ILE A 128 14.22 -12.21 -39.99
C ILE A 128 13.45 -13.51 -39.66
N VAL A 129 14.01 -14.41 -38.84
CA VAL A 129 13.38 -15.64 -38.35
C VAL A 129 12.79 -15.44 -36.94
N GLY A 130 13.38 -14.55 -36.14
CA GLY A 130 12.96 -14.27 -34.75
C GLY A 130 14.05 -13.59 -33.92
N GLU A 131 13.87 -13.63 -32.61
CA GLU A 131 14.70 -12.98 -31.60
C GLU A 131 15.18 -14.02 -30.56
N ASP A 132 16.40 -13.85 -30.03
CA ASP A 132 16.90 -14.56 -28.85
C ASP A 132 17.62 -13.56 -27.92
N GLN A 133 17.64 -13.83 -26.61
CA GLN A 133 18.27 -12.93 -25.63
C GLN A 133 19.05 -13.67 -24.54
N ALA A 134 20.21 -13.12 -24.19
CA ALA A 134 21.04 -13.57 -23.08
C ALA A 134 21.15 -12.46 -22.03
N SER A 135 20.71 -12.77 -20.81
CA SER A 135 20.59 -11.81 -19.70
C SER A 135 21.42 -12.23 -18.49
N ALA A 136 22.02 -11.26 -17.80
CA ALA A 136 22.78 -11.48 -16.57
C ALA A 136 22.61 -10.32 -15.58
N GLU A 137 22.73 -10.61 -14.29
CA GLU A 137 22.62 -9.63 -13.21
C GLU A 137 23.98 -8.97 -12.91
N LEU A 138 24.00 -7.63 -12.82
CA LEU A 138 25.16 -6.84 -12.41
C LEU A 138 25.26 -6.79 -10.88
N THR A 139 26.29 -7.42 -10.32
CA THR A 139 26.64 -7.33 -8.90
C THR A 139 27.77 -6.32 -8.71
N VAL A 140 27.52 -5.24 -7.96
CA VAL A 140 28.53 -4.23 -7.62
C VAL A 140 28.94 -4.37 -6.16
N PHE A 141 30.22 -4.53 -5.90
CA PHE A 141 30.80 -4.54 -4.55
C PHE A 141 31.31 -3.15 -4.13
N PHE A 142 31.01 -2.73 -2.91
CA PHE A 142 31.30 -1.41 -2.37
C PHE A 142 31.40 -1.42 -0.83
N ALA A 143 32.10 -0.42 -0.29
CA ALA A 143 32.23 -0.21 1.16
C ALA A 143 30.86 0.12 1.80
N PRO A 144 30.66 -0.15 3.09
CA PRO A 144 29.40 0.20 3.75
C PRO A 144 29.24 1.71 3.90
N ASN A 145 27.98 2.15 4.00
CA ASN A 145 27.59 3.55 4.18
C ASN A 145 26.30 3.59 5.01
N ILE A 146 26.36 4.17 6.21
CA ILE A 146 25.23 4.32 7.13
C ILE A 146 24.42 5.53 6.67
N THR A 147 23.46 5.32 5.77
CA THR A 147 22.67 6.41 5.18
C THR A 147 21.79 7.14 6.19
N PHE A 148 21.34 6.45 7.25
CA PHE A 148 20.41 6.99 8.25
C PHE A 148 20.75 6.49 9.66
N ILE A 149 20.65 7.37 10.66
CA ILE A 149 20.59 7.05 12.08
C ILE A 149 19.93 8.25 12.80
N GLU A 150 18.96 7.99 13.68
CA GLU A 150 18.23 9.04 14.41
C GLU A 150 18.06 8.71 15.90
N SER A 151 17.70 9.73 16.69
CA SER A 151 17.47 9.64 18.13
C SER A 151 16.37 8.61 18.48
N PRO A 152 16.40 8.02 19.69
CA PRO A 152 15.54 6.90 20.03
C PRO A 152 14.05 7.27 19.99
N THR A 153 13.26 6.45 19.31
CA THR A 153 11.80 6.56 19.25
C THR A 153 11.14 5.54 20.20
N PRO A 154 10.11 5.94 20.96
CA PRO A 154 9.32 5.01 21.76
C PRO A 154 8.24 4.31 20.91
N ASP A 155 8.24 2.99 20.93
CA ASP A 155 7.20 2.09 20.41
C ASP A 155 6.94 1.01 21.48
N HIS A 156 6.44 -0.19 21.12
CA HIS A 156 6.36 -1.35 22.03
C HIS A 156 7.69 -1.64 22.76
N HIS A 157 8.82 -1.40 22.08
CA HIS A 157 10.13 -1.27 22.68
C HIS A 157 10.74 0.06 22.21
N TRP A 158 11.76 0.57 22.90
CA TRP A 158 12.50 1.72 22.39
C TRP A 158 13.39 1.31 21.23
N CYS A 159 13.52 2.20 20.24
CA CYS A 159 14.27 1.93 19.03
C CYS A 159 15.21 3.07 18.67
N ILE A 160 16.50 2.79 18.48
CA ILE A 160 17.40 3.68 17.73
C ILE A 160 17.41 3.18 16.27
N PRO A 161 16.66 3.81 15.36
CA PRO A 161 16.55 3.34 13.98
C PRO A 161 17.80 3.69 13.17
N PHE A 162 18.18 2.80 12.25
CA PHE A 162 19.30 3.03 11.34
C PHE A 162 19.03 2.44 9.95
N THR A 163 19.75 2.93 8.95
CA THR A 163 19.86 2.29 7.63
C THR A 163 21.31 2.28 7.20
N VAL A 164 21.75 1.13 6.68
CA VAL A 164 23.11 0.92 6.18
C VAL A 164 23.08 0.21 4.84
N LYS A 165 23.78 0.77 3.85
CA LYS A 165 24.06 0.11 2.57
C LYS A 165 25.42 -0.59 2.63
N GLY A 166 25.63 -1.64 1.85
CA GLY A 166 26.95 -2.27 1.67
C GLY A 166 26.87 -3.64 1.01
N ASN A 167 27.76 -3.92 0.06
CA ASN A 167 27.86 -5.21 -0.62
C ASN A 167 29.33 -5.66 -0.73
N PRO A 168 29.77 -6.80 -0.15
CA PRO A 168 29.00 -7.75 0.64
C PRO A 168 28.40 -7.16 1.93
N LYS A 169 27.39 -7.85 2.46
CA LYS A 169 26.67 -7.49 3.69
C LYS A 169 27.65 -7.11 4.81
N PRO A 170 27.57 -5.90 5.39
CA PRO A 170 28.46 -5.50 6.47
C PRO A 170 28.16 -6.22 7.79
N THR A 171 29.21 -6.44 8.56
CA THR A 171 29.10 -6.70 10.01
C THR A 171 28.81 -5.38 10.72
N LEU A 172 27.87 -5.40 11.66
CA LEU A 172 27.48 -4.24 12.47
C LEU A 172 27.98 -4.43 13.90
N GLN A 173 28.46 -3.35 14.52
CA GLN A 173 28.91 -3.33 15.91
C GLN A 173 28.54 -2.00 16.55
N TRP A 174 27.94 -2.05 17.75
CA TRP A 174 27.61 -0.86 18.52
C TRP A 174 28.64 -0.55 19.59
N PHE A 175 28.75 0.74 19.90
CA PHE A 175 29.49 1.30 21.01
C PHE A 175 28.58 2.21 21.84
N TYR A 176 28.73 2.18 23.16
CA TYR A 176 28.06 3.05 24.13
C TYR A 176 29.13 3.78 24.95
N GLU A 177 29.10 5.12 24.93
CA GLU A 177 30.15 6.00 25.48
C GLU A 177 31.59 5.60 25.07
N GLY A 178 31.74 5.15 23.82
CA GLY A 178 33.02 4.71 23.23
C GLY A 178 33.50 3.31 23.67
N ALA A 179 32.82 2.66 24.62
CA ALA A 179 33.05 1.25 24.93
C ALA A 179 32.19 0.35 24.03
N ILE A 180 32.63 -0.89 23.76
CA ILE A 180 31.84 -1.85 22.95
C ILE A 180 30.53 -2.16 23.70
N LEU A 181 29.39 -1.97 23.03
CA LEU A 181 28.09 -2.35 23.55
C LEU A 181 27.89 -3.86 23.33
N ASN A 182 27.86 -4.63 24.43
CA ASN A 182 27.57 -6.05 24.38
C ASN A 182 26.05 -6.24 24.28
N GLU A 183 25.58 -6.83 23.18
CA GLU A 183 24.16 -7.12 22.99
C GLU A 183 23.67 -8.23 23.95
N SER A 184 22.38 -8.18 24.27
CA SER A 184 21.68 -9.02 25.24
C SER A 184 20.20 -9.19 24.86
N GLU A 185 19.43 -9.96 25.63
CA GLU A 185 17.98 -10.11 25.44
C GLU A 185 17.24 -8.76 25.46
N TYR A 186 17.71 -7.81 26.28
CA TYR A 186 17.09 -6.49 26.45
C TYR A 186 17.66 -5.40 25.53
N ILE A 187 18.84 -5.59 24.93
CA ILE A 187 19.49 -4.60 24.05
C ILE A 187 20.11 -5.36 22.86
N CYS A 188 19.47 -5.31 21.69
CA CYS A 188 19.91 -6.07 20.52
C CYS A 188 19.63 -5.39 19.17
N THR A 189 20.48 -5.66 18.18
CA THR A 189 20.35 -5.17 16.80
C THR A 189 19.39 -6.06 16.03
N LYS A 190 18.29 -5.49 15.53
CA LYS A 190 17.33 -6.17 14.66
C LYS A 190 17.31 -5.49 13.29
N ILE A 191 17.37 -6.29 12.22
CA ILE A 191 17.11 -5.82 10.86
C ILE A 191 15.65 -6.14 10.55
N HIS A 192 14.87 -5.12 10.24
CA HIS A 192 13.42 -5.24 9.99
C HIS A 192 13.09 -5.36 8.51
N VAL A 193 13.87 -4.69 7.65
CA VAL A 193 13.68 -4.72 6.19
C VAL A 193 15.05 -4.83 5.51
N ILE A 194 15.12 -5.66 4.45
CA ILE A 194 16.28 -5.78 3.58
C ILE A 194 15.81 -5.46 2.15
N ASN A 195 16.47 -4.51 1.51
CA ASN A 195 16.20 -4.12 0.13
C ASN A 195 17.51 -4.21 -0.67
N GLN A 196 17.69 -5.29 -1.44
CA GLN A 196 18.94 -5.62 -2.14
C GLN A 196 20.17 -5.63 -1.19
N SER A 197 20.97 -4.56 -1.22
CA SER A 197 22.17 -4.33 -0.39
C SER A 197 22.00 -3.18 0.61
N GLU A 198 20.76 -2.77 0.88
CA GLU A 198 20.36 -1.83 1.93
C GLU A 198 19.64 -2.58 3.06
N TYR A 199 20.05 -2.30 4.30
CA TYR A 199 19.56 -2.94 5.52
C TYR A 199 18.97 -1.88 6.43
N HIS A 200 17.66 -1.91 6.64
CA HIS A 200 16.94 -1.04 7.57
C HIS A 200 16.73 -1.78 8.87
N GLY A 201 17.15 -1.18 9.98
CA GLY A 201 17.19 -1.85 11.28
C GLY A 201 17.04 -0.90 12.45
N CYS A 202 17.20 -1.48 13.62
CA CYS A 202 16.99 -0.85 14.91
C CYS A 202 17.95 -1.46 15.92
N LEU A 203 18.63 -0.64 16.74
CA LEU A 203 19.06 -1.10 18.05
C LEU A 203 17.85 -1.00 18.97
N GLN A 204 17.27 -2.14 19.30
CA GLN A 204 16.09 -2.24 20.15
C GLN A 204 16.53 -2.27 21.62
N LEU A 205 15.90 -1.46 22.46
CA LEU A 205 16.05 -1.48 23.92
C LEU A 205 14.70 -1.79 24.59
N ASP A 206 14.66 -2.84 25.39
CA ASP A 206 13.54 -3.16 26.26
C ASP A 206 13.62 -2.36 27.57
N ASN A 207 12.54 -1.61 27.86
CA ASN A 207 12.37 -0.77 29.05
C ASN A 207 13.65 -0.04 29.57
N PRO A 208 14.39 0.70 28.71
CA PRO A 208 15.58 1.44 29.12
C PRO A 208 15.27 2.52 30.16
N THR A 209 16.29 2.87 30.93
CA THR A 209 16.23 3.86 32.02
C THR A 209 17.22 5.00 31.77
N HIS A 210 17.27 5.97 32.69
CA HIS A 210 18.25 7.06 32.63
C HIS A 210 19.72 6.58 32.63
N LEU A 211 19.99 5.35 33.12
CA LEU A 211 21.30 4.68 33.06
C LEU A 211 21.70 4.22 31.64
N ASN A 212 20.77 4.27 30.68
CA ASN A 212 21.00 3.98 29.28
C ASN A 212 21.15 5.25 28.43
N ASN A 213 20.92 6.44 29.01
CA ASN A 213 21.16 7.71 28.29
C ASN A 213 22.64 7.83 27.91
N GLY A 214 22.94 8.40 26.74
CA GLY A 214 24.32 8.69 26.33
C GLY A 214 24.57 8.49 24.83
N ALA A 215 25.86 8.45 24.49
CA ALA A 215 26.37 8.35 23.13
C ALA A 215 26.32 6.90 22.60
N TYR A 216 25.52 6.66 21.57
CA TYR A 216 25.51 5.40 20.82
C TYR A 216 26.20 5.59 19.46
N THR A 217 27.13 4.71 19.11
CA THR A 217 27.81 4.74 17.81
C THR A 217 27.69 3.40 17.11
N LEU A 218 27.19 3.42 15.88
CA LEU A 218 27.14 2.25 15.00
C LEU A 218 28.36 2.26 14.07
N LEU A 219 29.13 1.18 14.09
CA LEU A 219 30.18 0.87 13.14
C LEU A 219 29.66 -0.21 12.17
N ALA A 220 29.78 0.04 10.87
CA ALA A 220 29.48 -0.92 9.81
C ALA A 220 30.75 -1.24 9.00
N LYS A 221 31.04 -2.52 8.76
CA LYS A 221 32.30 -2.96 8.14
C LYS A 221 32.13 -4.11 7.16
N ASN A 222 32.80 -4.07 6.01
CA ASN A 222 33.01 -5.21 5.12
C ASN A 222 34.47 -5.26 4.61
N GLU A 223 34.78 -6.08 3.61
CA GLU A 223 36.14 -6.21 3.07
C GLU A 223 36.61 -5.00 2.22
N TYR A 224 35.68 -4.13 1.80
CA TYR A 224 35.94 -2.95 0.97
C TYR A 224 36.06 -1.65 1.78
N GLY A 225 35.61 -1.63 3.04
CA GLY A 225 35.78 -0.49 3.93
C GLY A 225 34.95 -0.57 5.21
N GLU A 226 34.91 0.54 5.94
CA GLU A 226 34.07 0.75 7.12
C GLU A 226 33.54 2.18 7.19
N ASP A 227 32.39 2.36 7.82
CA ASP A 227 31.74 3.66 8.09
C ASP A 227 31.17 3.65 9.52
N GLU A 228 31.19 4.80 10.19
CA GLU A 228 30.70 4.94 11.57
C GLU A 228 29.84 6.20 11.75
N LYS A 229 28.75 6.08 12.52
CA LYS A 229 27.92 7.22 12.90
C LYS A 229 27.46 7.15 14.35
N ARG A 230 27.53 8.30 15.02
CA ARG A 230 27.08 8.53 16.39
C ARG A 230 25.71 9.20 16.40
N VAL A 231 24.91 8.80 17.38
CA VAL A 231 23.69 9.47 17.83
C VAL A 231 23.70 9.54 19.36
N ASP A 232 23.21 10.64 19.92
CA ASP A 232 23.01 10.78 21.36
C ASP A 232 21.57 10.40 21.71
N ALA A 233 21.41 9.50 22.68
CA ALA A 233 20.15 8.88 23.04
C ALA A 233 19.70 9.29 24.46
N HIS A 234 18.41 9.58 24.61
CA HIS A 234 17.79 9.89 25.88
C HIS A 234 16.46 9.14 26.00
N PHE A 235 16.32 8.36 27.08
CA PHE A 235 15.19 7.47 27.33
C PHE A 235 14.33 7.93 28.53
N MET A 236 14.97 8.54 29.54
CA MET A 236 14.32 8.93 30.80
C MET A 236 15.15 9.98 31.55
N SER A 237 14.49 10.94 32.19
CA SER A 237 15.13 11.93 33.09
C SER A 237 15.79 11.28 34.30
N VAL A 238 16.84 11.91 34.84
CA VAL A 238 17.53 11.42 36.06
C VAL A 238 16.67 11.74 37.30
N PRO A 239 16.45 10.78 38.22
CA PRO A 239 15.73 11.04 39.46
C PRO A 239 16.45 12.09 40.32
N GLY A 240 15.82 13.25 40.50
CA GLY A 240 16.35 14.37 41.29
C GLY A 240 16.59 15.66 40.51
N ASP A 241 16.60 15.61 39.17
CA ASP A 241 16.42 16.82 38.37
C ASP A 241 14.98 17.33 38.55
N GLY A 242 14.83 18.62 38.84
CA GLY A 242 13.60 19.23 39.36
C GLY A 242 12.43 19.41 38.39
N ASP A 243 12.37 18.61 37.32
CA ASP A 243 11.39 18.69 36.24
C ASP A 243 10.43 17.47 36.22
N GLY A 244 10.39 16.72 37.33
CA GLY A 244 9.35 15.72 37.58
C GLY A 244 7.99 16.39 37.86
N PRO A 245 6.86 15.75 37.53
CA PRO A 245 5.54 16.33 37.75
C PRO A 245 5.32 16.61 39.24
N ILE A 246 4.81 17.82 39.55
CA ILE A 246 4.35 18.17 40.89
C ILE A 246 3.15 17.28 41.21
N VAL A 247 3.39 16.23 41.99
CA VAL A 247 2.31 15.44 42.62
C VAL A 247 1.78 16.27 43.78
N ASP A 248 0.54 16.74 43.67
CA ASP A 248 -0.15 17.39 44.79
C ASP A 248 -0.11 16.45 46.02
N PRO A 249 0.42 16.90 47.17
CA PRO A 249 0.61 16.05 48.35
C PRO A 249 -0.67 15.89 49.19
N ASP A 250 -1.84 15.89 48.54
CA ASP A 250 -3.13 15.54 49.14
C ASP A 250 -3.46 14.06 48.87
N VAL A 251 -4.06 13.40 49.86
CA VAL A 251 -4.32 11.94 49.88
C VAL A 251 -3.05 11.08 49.98
N TYR A 252 -2.48 11.00 51.18
CA TYR A 252 -2.46 9.75 51.97
C TYR A 252 -2.09 10.05 53.43
N GLU A 253 -3.06 10.59 54.18
CA GLU A 253 -2.92 10.81 55.62
C GLU A 253 -2.97 9.46 56.37
N TYR A 254 -1.84 9.05 56.95
CA TYR A 254 -1.78 7.97 57.93
C TYR A 254 -1.33 8.53 59.29
N GLU A 255 -2.26 8.55 60.25
CA GLU A 255 -2.03 9.12 61.58
C GLU A 255 -0.86 8.42 62.29
N THR A 256 0.15 9.20 62.68
CA THR A 256 1.09 8.81 63.75
C THR A 256 1.26 9.97 64.73
N THR A 257 1.28 9.62 66.03
CA THR A 257 1.05 10.56 67.12
C THR A 257 2.18 11.58 67.32
N PRO A 258 1.89 12.89 67.48
CA PRO A 258 2.91 13.89 67.79
C PRO A 258 3.34 13.80 69.25
N ASN A 259 4.65 13.70 69.51
CA ASN A 259 5.23 13.85 70.83
C ASN A 259 6.29 14.94 70.85
N ASP A 260 5.83 16.11 71.30
CA ASP A 260 6.53 17.02 72.23
C ASP A 260 7.65 17.97 71.73
N LEU A 261 7.85 19.02 72.53
CA LEU A 261 8.89 20.04 72.49
C LEU A 261 9.16 20.73 71.13
N GLY A 262 8.41 21.81 70.89
CA GLY A 262 8.97 22.95 70.16
C GLY A 262 9.81 23.83 71.09
N ASP A 263 10.85 24.47 70.56
CA ASP A 263 11.44 25.67 71.18
C ASP A 263 11.74 26.70 70.08
N THR A 264 11.56 27.97 70.42
CA THR A 264 11.74 29.11 69.51
C THR A 264 12.85 29.99 70.00
N THR A 265 13.78 30.43 69.12
CA THR A 265 14.19 31.84 68.96
C THR A 265 15.43 32.02 68.06
N ASN A 266 15.62 33.28 67.61
CA ASN A 266 16.90 33.93 67.27
C ASN A 266 17.64 33.54 65.96
N ASN A 267 17.13 34.10 64.87
CA ASN A 267 17.80 35.14 64.05
C ASN A 267 19.28 35.01 63.59
N SER A 268 19.43 35.32 62.30
CA SER A 268 20.57 36.04 61.66
C SER A 268 21.94 35.34 61.54
N ASN A 269 22.33 34.99 60.30
CA ASN A 269 23.19 35.87 59.48
C ASN A 269 23.58 35.24 58.13
N GLN A 270 23.18 35.87 57.01
CA GLN A 270 23.95 36.06 55.75
C GLN A 270 23.12 37.00 54.85
N ILE A 271 23.59 38.21 54.56
CA ILE A 271 24.57 38.62 53.54
C ILE A 271 24.02 38.49 52.11
N THR A 272 24.05 39.63 51.42
CA THR A 272 23.50 39.88 50.09
C THR A 272 24.23 39.16 48.96
N SER A 273 23.47 38.73 47.95
CA SER A 273 23.88 38.87 46.55
C SER A 273 22.76 39.57 45.79
N THR A 274 23.11 40.60 45.03
CA THR A 274 22.21 41.33 44.14
C THR A 274 22.19 40.65 42.79
N ASP A 275 21.01 40.31 42.27
CA ASP A 275 20.58 40.57 40.89
C ASP A 275 19.13 40.09 40.69
N VAL A 276 18.18 40.97 41.05
CA VAL A 276 16.75 40.80 40.75
C VAL A 276 16.28 41.99 39.93
N SER A 277 16.39 41.87 38.61
CA SER A 277 15.63 42.68 37.65
C SER A 277 15.57 41.94 36.31
N ASN A 278 14.47 42.12 35.57
CA ASN A 278 14.28 41.65 34.19
C ASN A 278 14.21 40.11 33.97
N LYS A 279 13.24 39.43 34.61
CA LYS A 279 12.75 38.13 34.10
C LYS A 279 11.23 37.86 34.17
N GLU A 280 10.41 38.85 34.51
CA GLU A 280 8.93 38.74 34.47
C GLU A 280 8.30 39.37 33.21
N ASN A 281 9.07 40.20 32.48
CA ASN A 281 8.60 40.91 31.29
C ASN A 281 8.76 40.12 29.98
N GLU A 282 9.62 39.09 29.91
CA GLU A 282 9.81 38.32 28.67
C GLU A 282 8.70 37.28 28.49
N ASP A 283 8.39 36.50 29.53
CA ASP A 283 7.37 35.45 29.51
C ASP A 283 5.94 35.99 29.34
N SER A 284 5.67 37.20 29.85
CA SER A 284 4.39 37.88 29.58
C SER A 284 4.27 38.33 28.12
N ILE A 285 5.35 38.82 27.50
CA ILE A 285 5.36 39.21 26.08
C ILE A 285 5.19 38.00 25.16
N THR A 286 5.85 36.88 25.43
CA THR A 286 5.72 35.67 24.59
C THR A 286 4.28 35.11 24.62
N VAL A 287 3.64 35.06 25.80
CA VAL A 287 2.23 34.64 25.93
C VAL A 287 1.29 35.56 25.14
N TYR A 288 1.44 36.88 25.21
CA TYR A 288 0.61 37.80 24.42
C TYR A 288 0.84 37.66 22.90
N VAL A 289 2.06 37.37 22.46
CA VAL A 289 2.36 37.09 21.04
C VAL A 289 1.68 35.80 20.57
N VAL A 290 1.76 34.72 21.34
CA VAL A 290 1.12 33.43 21.00
C VAL A 290 -0.40 33.56 20.93
N VAL A 291 -1.03 34.24 21.90
CA VAL A 291 -2.48 34.50 21.90
C VAL A 291 -2.88 35.39 20.71
N GLY A 292 -2.07 36.40 20.37
CA GLY A 292 -2.30 37.25 19.20
C GLY A 292 -2.24 36.49 17.87
N ILE A 293 -1.26 35.58 17.71
CA ILE A 293 -1.13 34.71 16.53
C ILE A 293 -2.32 33.75 16.45
N ALA A 294 -2.71 33.10 17.56
CA ALA A 294 -3.87 32.21 17.60
C ALA A 294 -5.18 32.95 17.22
N ALA A 295 -5.39 34.16 17.72
CA ALA A 295 -6.54 34.98 17.34
C ALA A 295 -6.56 35.36 15.85
N LEU A 296 -5.40 35.67 15.25
CA LEU A 296 -5.26 35.93 13.81
C LEU A 296 -5.54 34.68 12.96
N VAL A 297 -5.06 33.51 13.38
CA VAL A 297 -5.34 32.23 12.68
C VAL A 297 -6.83 31.89 12.75
N CYS A 298 -7.44 31.95 13.94
CA CYS A 298 -8.87 31.67 14.11
C CYS A 298 -9.77 32.65 13.34
N THR A 299 -9.47 33.95 13.35
CA THR A 299 -10.23 34.92 12.55
C THR A 299 -10.02 34.73 11.05
N GLY A 300 -8.81 34.38 10.61
CA GLY A 300 -8.51 33.99 9.23
C GLY A 300 -9.33 32.78 8.77
N LEU A 301 -9.39 31.71 9.59
CA LEU A 301 -10.18 30.51 9.30
C LEU A 301 -11.69 30.82 9.21
N VAL A 302 -12.24 31.62 10.13
CA VAL A 302 -13.65 32.03 10.08
C VAL A 302 -13.96 32.85 8.82
N ILE A 303 -13.08 33.79 8.43
CA ILE A 303 -13.23 34.56 7.18
C ILE A 303 -13.14 33.64 5.95
N MET A 304 -12.23 32.68 5.95
CA MET A 304 -12.05 31.73 4.85
C MET A 304 -13.29 30.81 4.69
N LEU A 305 -13.86 30.32 5.79
CA LEU A 305 -15.14 29.59 5.81
C LEU A 305 -16.32 30.44 5.31
N ILE A 306 -16.38 31.73 5.66
CA ILE A 306 -17.38 32.66 5.14
C ILE A 306 -17.22 32.84 3.62
N ILE A 307 -15.99 33.00 3.12
CA ILE A 307 -15.69 33.11 1.68
C ILE A 307 -16.09 31.83 0.94
N LEU A 308 -15.78 30.64 1.47
CA LEU A 308 -16.22 29.37 0.89
C LEU A 308 -17.75 29.22 0.88
N LYS A 309 -18.44 29.68 1.93
CA LYS A 309 -19.90 29.57 2.08
C LYS A 309 -20.66 30.53 1.16
N PHE A 310 -20.14 31.72 0.90
CA PHE A 310 -20.76 32.69 -0.03
C PHE A 310 -20.24 32.59 -1.47
N GLY A 311 -19.07 32.01 -1.71
CA GLY A 311 -18.47 31.84 -3.04
C GLY A 311 -19.20 30.86 -3.96
N ARG A 312 -20.13 30.05 -3.45
CA ARG A 312 -20.90 29.06 -4.23
C ARG A 312 -22.14 29.61 -4.95
N HIS A 313 -22.30 30.93 -5.10
CA HIS A 313 -23.33 31.52 -5.96
C HIS A 313 -22.75 32.12 -7.26
N SER A 314 -23.06 31.44 -8.37
CA SER A 314 -22.57 31.65 -9.73
C SER A 314 -22.81 33.05 -10.34
N LYS A 315 -21.96 33.43 -11.31
CA LYS A 315 -22.32 34.38 -12.37
C LYS A 315 -21.64 34.04 -13.71
N PHE A 316 -22.28 34.52 -14.79
CA PHE A 316 -22.01 34.30 -16.22
C PHE A 316 -22.40 32.90 -16.76
N GLY A 317 -23.45 32.76 -17.60
CA GLY A 317 -24.50 33.72 -17.94
C GLY A 317 -25.32 33.35 -19.19
N MET A 318 -26.52 33.95 -19.32
CA MET A 318 -27.45 33.90 -20.48
C MET A 318 -28.11 32.52 -20.76
N LYS A 319 -29.37 32.43 -21.21
CA LYS A 319 -30.45 33.42 -21.41
C LYS A 319 -31.81 32.69 -21.31
N VAL A 320 -32.85 33.34 -20.77
CA VAL A 320 -34.22 32.77 -20.72
C VAL A 320 -35.21 33.62 -21.53
N HIS A 321 -36.09 32.96 -22.26
CA HIS A 321 -37.27 33.49 -22.95
C HIS A 321 -38.37 32.41 -22.94
N GLY A 322 -39.63 32.80 -22.80
CA GLY A 322 -40.79 31.87 -22.85
C GLY A 322 -41.66 31.93 -21.60
N GLU A 323 -42.86 32.47 -21.74
CA GLU A 323 -43.83 32.72 -20.66
C GLU A 323 -44.90 31.61 -20.50
N VAL A 324 -45.22 31.28 -19.23
CA VAL A 324 -46.61 31.20 -18.67
C VAL A 324 -47.56 30.00 -18.98
N LYS A 325 -48.30 29.59 -17.92
CA LYS A 325 -49.42 28.59 -17.81
C LYS A 325 -49.04 27.11 -17.99
N GLY A 326 -49.62 26.14 -17.26
CA GLY A 326 -50.55 26.18 -16.11
C GLY A 326 -51.45 24.92 -15.99
N VAL A 327 -51.94 24.61 -14.78
CA VAL A 327 -53.11 23.73 -14.46
C VAL A 327 -53.02 22.21 -14.73
N GLY A 328 -52.85 21.41 -13.66
CA GLY A 328 -53.91 20.57 -13.07
C GLY A 328 -54.17 19.11 -13.52
N LEU A 329 -54.38 18.23 -12.52
CA LEU A 329 -54.94 16.85 -12.55
C LEU A 329 -54.12 15.77 -13.32
N VAL A 330 -54.26 14.46 -13.06
CA VAL A 330 -55.38 13.69 -12.45
C VAL A 330 -54.93 12.59 -11.45
N ASP A 331 -55.92 12.12 -10.69
CA ASP A 331 -56.04 10.95 -9.80
C ASP A 331 -55.51 9.58 -10.32
N GLN A 332 -55.44 8.45 -9.57
CA GLN A 332 -55.36 8.05 -8.13
C GLN A 332 -55.47 6.47 -8.11
N ILE A 333 -55.53 5.82 -6.92
CA ILE A 333 -56.14 4.47 -6.67
C ILE A 333 -55.26 3.24 -7.04
N TRP A 334 -55.24 2.07 -6.36
CA TRP A 334 -56.00 1.49 -5.20
C TRP A 334 -55.03 0.95 -4.11
N LEU A 335 -55.57 0.57 -2.95
CA LEU A 335 -54.91 -0.18 -1.84
C LEU A 335 -54.90 -1.72 -2.15
N SER A 336 -54.60 -2.70 -1.28
CA SER A 336 -54.51 -2.83 0.20
C SER A 336 -53.45 -3.91 0.57
N LEU A 337 -53.35 -4.59 1.73
CA LEU A 337 -54.28 -4.97 2.82
C LEU A 337 -53.51 -5.10 4.16
N GLN A 338 -54.17 -4.83 5.29
CA GLN A 338 -53.72 -5.06 6.68
C GLN A 338 -53.65 -6.58 7.03
N ASP A 339 -53.12 -7.10 8.15
CA ASP A 339 -52.69 -6.58 9.48
C ASP A 339 -51.71 -7.64 10.12
N CYS A 340 -51.09 -7.59 11.32
CA CYS A 340 -51.16 -6.81 12.57
C CYS A 340 -49.75 -6.67 13.24
N ASP A 341 -49.61 -5.68 14.14
CA ASP A 341 -48.85 -5.67 15.41
C ASP A 341 -47.45 -6.35 15.56
N ASN A 342 -46.41 -5.52 15.64
CA ASN A 342 -45.86 -5.08 16.95
C ASN A 342 -44.80 -3.97 16.76
N GLU A 343 -44.97 -2.83 17.43
CA GLU A 343 -44.01 -1.71 17.37
C GLU A 343 -42.99 -1.73 18.52
N GLY A 344 -41.76 -1.33 18.19
CA GLY A 344 -40.74 -0.82 19.09
C GLY A 344 -40.11 0.41 18.43
N PRO A 345 -39.70 1.45 19.19
CA PRO A 345 -39.68 2.82 18.68
C PRO A 345 -38.64 3.05 17.57
N SER A 346 -39.01 3.92 16.63
CA SER A 346 -38.13 4.41 15.57
C SER A 346 -37.97 5.95 15.65
N SER A 347 -36.73 6.40 15.77
CA SER A 347 -36.28 7.78 15.55
C SER A 347 -35.36 7.74 14.33
N VAL A 348 -35.77 8.30 13.18
CA VAL A 348 -35.76 9.73 12.85
C VAL A 348 -34.35 10.32 12.95
N ILE A 349 -33.58 10.06 11.89
CA ILE A 349 -32.62 10.94 11.21
C ILE A 349 -32.11 12.15 12.02
N SER A 350 -30.82 12.09 12.37
CA SER A 350 -29.93 13.26 12.33
C SER A 350 -28.90 13.01 11.24
N ASN A 351 -28.62 14.01 10.40
CA ASN A 351 -27.58 13.92 9.36
C ASN A 351 -26.28 14.49 9.92
N ASP A 352 -25.22 13.70 9.96
CA ASP A 352 -23.86 14.17 10.17
C ASP A 352 -22.94 13.62 9.05
N ASP A 353 -22.39 14.54 8.25
CA ASP A 353 -21.60 14.25 7.04
C ASP A 353 -20.10 14.04 7.37
N ASP A 354 -19.69 12.83 7.78
CA ASP A 354 -18.26 12.48 7.90
C ASP A 354 -17.63 12.17 6.51
N SER A 355 -17.49 13.22 5.71
CA SER A 355 -16.97 13.16 4.33
C SER A 355 -15.43 13.08 4.28
N ALA A 356 -14.89 11.86 4.22
CA ALA A 356 -13.49 11.60 3.88
C ALA A 356 -13.16 12.07 2.45
N SER A 357 -12.79 13.35 2.31
CA SER A 357 -12.53 14.00 1.03
C SER A 357 -11.09 13.81 0.57
N PRO A 358 -10.83 13.35 -0.67
CA PRO A 358 -9.47 13.33 -1.23
C PRO A 358 -8.87 14.74 -1.38
N LEU A 359 -7.55 14.84 -1.23
CA LEU A 359 -6.79 16.09 -1.35
C LEU A 359 -6.81 16.65 -2.78
N HIS A 360 -7.72 17.59 -3.05
CA HIS A 360 -7.70 18.42 -4.25
C HIS A 360 -6.79 19.65 -4.07
N HIS A 361 -5.62 19.66 -4.71
CA HIS A 361 -4.83 20.88 -4.88
C HIS A 361 -5.44 21.79 -5.95
N ILE A 362 -5.64 23.08 -5.60
CA ILE A 362 -6.10 24.12 -6.52
C ILE A 362 -4.89 24.95 -6.98
N SER A 363 -4.75 25.17 -8.29
CA SER A 363 -3.74 26.06 -8.86
C SER A 363 -4.39 27.22 -9.63
N ASN A 364 -4.07 28.45 -9.24
CA ASN A 364 -4.42 29.64 -10.04
C ASN A 364 -3.40 29.75 -11.20
N GLY A 365 -3.89 29.80 -12.44
CA GLY A 365 -3.04 29.70 -13.63
C GLY A 365 -2.63 31.02 -14.28
N SER A 366 -1.80 30.94 -15.32
CA SER A 366 -1.57 31.99 -16.31
C SER A 366 -1.01 31.42 -17.62
N ASN A 367 -1.68 31.77 -18.73
CA ASN A 367 -1.22 31.70 -20.13
C ASN A 367 -1.10 30.31 -20.82
N THR A 368 -1.39 30.34 -22.12
CA THR A 368 -1.51 29.24 -23.12
C THR A 368 -0.46 29.46 -24.24
N PRO A 369 -0.34 28.70 -25.37
CA PRO A 369 -1.22 27.65 -25.92
C PRO A 369 -0.53 26.40 -26.57
N SER A 370 -1.35 25.54 -27.21
CA SER A 370 -0.99 24.49 -28.21
C SER A 370 -0.16 23.27 -27.75
N SER A 371 -0.25 22.07 -28.35
CA SER A 371 -1.35 21.45 -29.14
C SER A 371 -1.14 19.92 -29.28
N SER A 372 -2.26 19.17 -29.24
CA SER A 372 -2.51 17.85 -29.88
C SER A 372 -1.75 16.59 -29.45
N GLU A 373 -2.50 15.47 -29.48
CA GLU A 373 -2.10 14.05 -29.41
C GLU A 373 -1.63 13.48 -28.04
N GLY A 374 -2.11 12.26 -27.72
CA GLY A 374 -1.93 11.57 -26.43
C GLY A 374 -3.28 11.14 -25.80
N GLY A 375 -3.37 9.88 -25.34
CA GLY A 375 -4.61 9.24 -24.84
C GLY A 375 -5.10 9.68 -23.45
N PRO A 376 -6.18 9.07 -22.93
CA PRO A 376 -6.86 9.54 -21.70
C PRO A 376 -6.10 9.25 -20.39
N ASP A 377 -5.19 8.28 -20.38
CA ASP A 377 -4.57 7.74 -19.16
C ASP A 377 -3.23 8.40 -18.83
N ALA A 378 -3.27 9.62 -18.28
CA ALA A 378 -2.08 10.33 -17.79
C ALA A 378 -2.38 11.10 -16.49
N VAL A 379 -1.70 10.72 -15.39
CA VAL A 379 -1.76 11.42 -14.11
C VAL A 379 -0.67 12.50 -14.06
N ILE A 380 -1.04 13.72 -13.71
CA ILE A 380 -0.10 14.86 -13.63
C ILE A 380 0.25 15.13 -12.17
N ILE A 381 1.55 15.12 -11.86
CA ILE A 381 2.08 15.49 -10.55
C ILE A 381 3.11 16.61 -10.75
N GLY A 382 2.79 17.81 -10.23
CA GLY A 382 3.60 19.00 -10.46
C GLY A 382 3.66 19.41 -11.94
N MET A 383 4.85 19.73 -12.43
CA MET A 383 5.07 20.09 -13.86
C MET A 383 5.42 18.89 -14.75
N THR A 384 5.53 17.68 -14.19
CA THR A 384 6.00 16.49 -14.91
C THR A 384 4.82 15.67 -15.41
N LYS A 385 4.70 15.51 -16.74
CA LYS A 385 3.85 14.45 -17.33
C LYS A 385 4.55 13.12 -17.13
N ILE A 386 4.01 12.28 -16.24
CA ILE A 386 4.43 10.89 -16.08
C ILE A 386 3.48 10.03 -16.93
N PRO A 387 3.97 9.30 -17.95
CA PRO A 387 3.13 8.33 -18.66
C PRO A 387 2.73 7.19 -17.72
N VAL A 388 1.48 6.73 -17.82
CA VAL A 388 1.08 5.47 -17.17
C VAL A 388 1.71 4.33 -17.96
N ILE A 389 2.85 3.84 -17.49
CA ILE A 389 3.50 2.65 -18.04
C ILE A 389 2.77 1.43 -17.46
N GLU A 390 1.73 0.97 -18.14
CA GLU A 390 1.20 -0.38 -17.91
C GLU A 390 2.29 -1.39 -18.24
N ASN A 391 2.70 -2.20 -17.26
CA ASN A 391 3.76 -3.19 -17.44
C ASN A 391 3.20 -4.42 -18.20
N PRO A 392 3.65 -4.73 -19.44
CA PRO A 392 3.07 -5.82 -20.23
C PRO A 392 3.28 -7.21 -19.62
N GLN A 393 4.26 -7.37 -18.71
CA GLN A 393 4.54 -8.62 -18.00
C GLN A 393 3.34 -9.13 -17.16
N TYR A 394 2.40 -8.25 -16.79
CA TYR A 394 1.21 -8.61 -16.00
C TYR A 394 0.31 -9.68 -16.65
N PHE A 395 0.41 -9.87 -17.97
CA PHE A 395 -0.36 -10.88 -18.71
C PHE A 395 0.43 -12.17 -19.02
N GLY A 396 1.66 -12.30 -18.49
CA GLY A 396 2.53 -13.45 -18.73
C GLY A 396 2.44 -14.58 -17.68
N ILE A 397 2.04 -14.28 -16.44
CA ILE A 397 2.10 -15.24 -15.32
C ILE A 397 0.91 -16.20 -15.33
N THR A 398 0.94 -17.16 -16.26
CA THR A 398 0.25 -18.44 -16.11
C THR A 398 1.25 -19.53 -15.73
N ASN A 399 0.85 -20.44 -14.84
CA ASN A 399 1.61 -21.63 -14.42
C ASN A 399 2.93 -21.37 -13.65
N SER A 400 2.84 -21.21 -12.32
CA SER A 400 3.71 -21.97 -11.37
C SER A 400 3.50 -21.69 -9.86
N GLN A 401 2.64 -20.77 -9.41
CA GLN A 401 2.42 -20.63 -7.95
C GLN A 401 1.03 -20.22 -7.40
N LEU A 402 0.07 -19.77 -8.22
CA LEU A 402 -1.35 -19.79 -7.81
C LEU A 402 -1.96 -21.18 -8.03
N LYS A 403 -2.93 -21.58 -7.19
CA LYS A 403 -3.69 -22.83 -7.37
C LYS A 403 -4.52 -22.74 -8.67
N PRO A 404 -4.48 -23.75 -9.57
CA PRO A 404 -5.13 -23.64 -10.90
C PRO A 404 -6.67 -23.52 -10.93
N ASP A 405 -7.38 -23.72 -9.81
CA ASP A 405 -8.85 -23.78 -9.75
C ASP A 405 -9.43 -23.03 -8.52
N THR A 406 -9.25 -21.71 -8.42
CA THR A 406 -10.04 -20.88 -7.49
C THR A 406 -11.46 -20.70 -8.05
N PHE A 407 -12.34 -21.67 -7.78
CA PHE A 407 -13.74 -21.59 -8.22
C PHE A 407 -14.54 -20.61 -7.35
N VAL A 408 -14.77 -19.40 -7.86
CA VAL A 408 -15.68 -18.42 -7.25
C VAL A 408 -17.10 -18.96 -7.28
N GLN A 409 -17.75 -19.07 -6.12
CA GLN A 409 -19.10 -19.61 -6.03
C GLN A 409 -20.13 -18.66 -6.67
N HIS A 410 -20.85 -19.14 -7.69
CA HIS A 410 -21.95 -18.41 -8.32
C HIS A 410 -23.27 -18.68 -7.60
N ILE A 411 -23.90 -17.62 -7.07
CA ILE A 411 -25.19 -17.63 -6.40
C ILE A 411 -26.25 -17.07 -7.35
N LYS A 412 -27.36 -17.79 -7.52
CA LYS A 412 -28.47 -17.39 -8.41
C LYS A 412 -29.28 -16.27 -7.78
N ARG A 413 -29.72 -15.27 -8.57
CA ARG A 413 -30.39 -14.07 -8.05
C ARG A 413 -31.68 -14.38 -7.30
N HIS A 414 -32.43 -15.39 -7.73
CA HIS A 414 -33.67 -15.82 -7.06
C HIS A 414 -33.46 -16.46 -5.69
N ASN A 415 -32.22 -16.84 -5.33
CA ASN A 415 -31.90 -17.27 -3.96
C ASN A 415 -31.66 -16.08 -3.02
N ILE A 416 -31.52 -14.84 -3.51
CA ILE A 416 -31.14 -13.67 -2.71
C ILE A 416 -32.36 -12.75 -2.52
N VAL A 417 -32.89 -12.71 -1.30
CA VAL A 417 -34.05 -11.87 -0.93
C VAL A 417 -33.58 -10.71 -0.04
N LEU A 418 -33.39 -9.54 -0.63
CA LEU A 418 -33.05 -8.30 0.08
C LEU A 418 -34.13 -7.95 1.12
N LYS A 419 -33.71 -7.43 2.29
CA LYS A 419 -34.60 -7.06 3.41
C LYS A 419 -34.58 -5.57 3.71
N ARG A 420 -33.39 -5.03 4.03
CA ARG A 420 -33.19 -3.61 4.36
C ARG A 420 -31.78 -3.18 3.98
N GLU A 421 -31.60 -1.89 3.75
CA GLU A 421 -30.26 -1.31 3.62
C GLU A 421 -29.54 -1.31 4.98
N LEU A 422 -28.22 -1.51 4.94
CA LEU A 422 -27.30 -1.44 6.08
C LEU A 422 -26.40 -0.20 6.00
N GLY A 423 -26.12 0.28 4.79
CA GLY A 423 -25.39 1.52 4.54
C GLY A 423 -25.03 1.69 3.06
N GLU A 424 -24.54 2.88 2.72
CA GLU A 424 -24.07 3.22 1.38
C GLU A 424 -22.64 3.77 1.46
N GLY A 425 -21.77 3.34 0.55
CA GLY A 425 -20.38 3.79 0.43
C GLY A 425 -19.98 4.10 -1.01
N ALA A 426 -18.70 4.40 -1.21
CA ALA A 426 -18.14 4.73 -2.53
C ALA A 426 -18.40 3.62 -3.57
N PHE A 427 -18.11 2.37 -3.20
CA PHE A 427 -18.22 1.21 -4.09
C PHE A 427 -19.66 0.71 -4.33
N GLY A 428 -20.64 1.14 -3.52
CA GLY A 428 -21.99 0.57 -3.61
C GLY A 428 -22.88 0.76 -2.39
N LYS A 429 -24.05 0.12 -2.44
CA LYS A 429 -24.96 -0.07 -1.30
C LYS A 429 -24.75 -1.45 -0.69
N VAL A 430 -24.92 -1.55 0.63
CA VAL A 430 -24.87 -2.80 1.38
C VAL A 430 -26.25 -3.07 1.97
N PHE A 431 -26.77 -4.29 1.74
CA PHE A 431 -28.08 -4.72 2.21
C PHE A 431 -27.97 -5.94 3.12
N LEU A 432 -28.88 -6.04 4.09
CA LEU A 432 -29.21 -7.30 4.74
C LEU A 432 -30.12 -8.09 3.80
N ALA A 433 -29.81 -9.36 3.57
CA ALA A 433 -30.63 -10.27 2.78
C ALA A 433 -30.77 -11.65 3.43
N GLU A 434 -31.80 -12.39 3.04
CA GLU A 434 -31.86 -13.84 3.23
C GLU A 434 -31.32 -14.51 1.97
N CYS A 435 -30.34 -15.41 2.12
CA CYS A 435 -29.86 -16.25 1.01
C CYS A 435 -30.30 -17.70 1.22
N TYR A 436 -31.05 -18.22 0.26
CA TYR A 436 -31.55 -19.59 0.24
C TYR A 436 -30.54 -20.55 -0.40
N ASN A 437 -30.58 -21.82 0.00
CA ASN A 437 -29.75 -22.91 -0.58
C ASN A 437 -28.23 -22.65 -0.54
N LEU A 438 -27.74 -21.82 0.39
CA LEU A 438 -26.33 -21.42 0.47
C LEU A 438 -25.49 -22.32 1.40
N CYS A 439 -26.11 -22.89 2.44
CA CYS A 439 -25.50 -23.88 3.33
C CYS A 439 -26.35 -25.18 3.29
N PRO A 440 -25.75 -26.38 3.20
CA PRO A 440 -26.51 -27.64 3.17
C PRO A 440 -27.34 -27.92 4.43
N GLU A 441 -27.02 -27.27 5.54
CA GLU A 441 -27.61 -27.47 6.87
C GLU A 441 -28.79 -26.53 7.18
N GLN A 442 -29.02 -25.50 6.36
CA GLN A 442 -29.99 -24.43 6.64
C GLN A 442 -30.67 -23.93 5.35
N ASP A 443 -32.00 -24.06 5.26
CA ASP A 443 -32.80 -23.67 4.09
C ASP A 443 -32.53 -22.24 3.60
N LYS A 444 -32.30 -21.33 4.57
CA LYS A 444 -31.86 -19.95 4.35
C LYS A 444 -30.95 -19.47 5.48
N ILE A 445 -30.02 -18.56 5.16
CA ILE A 445 -29.17 -17.86 6.13
C ILE A 445 -29.27 -16.34 5.92
N LEU A 446 -28.91 -15.54 6.95
CA LEU A 446 -28.76 -14.10 6.80
C LEU A 446 -27.36 -13.76 6.25
N VAL A 447 -27.32 -12.87 5.25
CA VAL A 447 -26.11 -12.43 4.56
C VAL A 447 -26.06 -10.91 4.42
N ALA A 448 -24.86 -10.36 4.28
CA ALA A 448 -24.64 -9.01 3.79
C ALA A 448 -24.41 -9.05 2.27
N VAL A 449 -25.08 -8.17 1.52
CA VAL A 449 -25.02 -8.07 0.05
C VAL A 449 -24.47 -6.71 -0.35
N LYS A 450 -23.28 -6.67 -0.93
CA LYS A 450 -22.63 -5.46 -1.49
C LYS A 450 -22.99 -5.38 -2.98
N THR A 451 -23.79 -4.38 -3.38
CA THR A 451 -24.21 -4.15 -4.78
C THR A 451 -23.35 -3.07 -5.43
N LEU A 452 -22.79 -3.32 -6.61
CA LEU A 452 -22.00 -2.31 -7.32
C LEU A 452 -22.91 -1.31 -8.06
N LYS A 453 -22.52 -0.03 -8.03
CA LYS A 453 -23.24 1.08 -8.67
C LYS A 453 -22.96 1.22 -10.16
N ASP A 454 -21.75 0.89 -10.59
CA ASP A 454 -21.32 0.94 -11.99
C ASP A 454 -21.29 -0.47 -12.60
N ALA A 455 -21.60 -0.53 -13.89
CA ALA A 455 -21.72 -1.71 -14.72
C ALA A 455 -20.71 -1.72 -15.88
N SER A 456 -19.77 -0.76 -15.92
CA SER A 456 -18.72 -0.65 -16.93
C SER A 456 -17.79 -1.87 -16.99
N ASP A 457 -17.21 -2.14 -18.17
CA ASP A 457 -16.37 -3.32 -18.38
C ASP A 457 -15.10 -3.34 -17.52
N ASN A 458 -14.63 -2.19 -17.05
CA ASN A 458 -13.51 -2.12 -16.11
C ASN A 458 -13.97 -2.45 -14.67
N ALA A 459 -15.09 -1.88 -14.21
CA ALA A 459 -15.69 -2.26 -12.93
C ALA A 459 -16.03 -3.75 -12.87
N ARG A 460 -16.45 -4.36 -13.99
CA ARG A 460 -16.66 -5.82 -14.11
C ARG A 460 -15.36 -6.62 -13.95
N LYS A 461 -14.24 -6.19 -14.53
CA LYS A 461 -12.93 -6.86 -14.34
C LYS A 461 -12.44 -6.78 -12.90
N ASP A 462 -12.54 -5.61 -12.29
CA ASP A 462 -12.10 -5.41 -10.90
C ASP A 462 -12.99 -6.17 -9.91
N PHE A 463 -14.30 -6.26 -10.16
CA PHE A 463 -15.23 -7.13 -9.43
C PHE A 463 -14.83 -8.61 -9.47
N HIS A 464 -14.47 -9.13 -10.66
CA HIS A 464 -14.01 -10.52 -10.79
C HIS A 464 -12.69 -10.75 -10.03
N ARG A 465 -11.73 -9.83 -10.12
CA ARG A 465 -10.45 -9.91 -9.39
C ARG A 465 -10.64 -9.85 -7.86
N GLU A 466 -11.50 -8.95 -7.36
CA GLU A 466 -11.84 -8.86 -5.93
C GLU A 466 -12.51 -10.17 -5.47
N ALA A 467 -13.45 -10.73 -6.26
CA ALA A 467 -14.09 -11.99 -5.93
C ALA A 467 -13.13 -13.21 -5.91
N GLU A 468 -12.17 -13.29 -6.83
CA GLU A 468 -11.12 -14.33 -6.84
C GLU A 468 -10.21 -14.24 -5.62
N LEU A 469 -9.75 -13.04 -5.26
CA LEU A 469 -8.95 -12.79 -4.05
C LEU A 469 -9.72 -13.17 -2.78
N LEU A 470 -10.97 -12.70 -2.64
CA LEU A 470 -11.83 -13.00 -1.49
C LEU A 470 -12.17 -14.49 -1.36
N THR A 471 -12.22 -15.24 -2.47
CA THR A 471 -12.46 -16.70 -2.41
C THR A 471 -11.30 -17.44 -1.76
N ASN A 472 -10.07 -16.94 -1.89
CA ASN A 472 -8.87 -17.54 -1.31
C ASN A 472 -8.63 -17.13 0.17
N LEU A 473 -9.15 -15.99 0.62
CA LEU A 473 -8.98 -15.49 1.99
C LEU A 473 -10.06 -16.07 2.94
N GLN A 474 -9.74 -17.19 3.60
CA GLN A 474 -10.64 -17.89 4.53
C GLN A 474 -9.96 -18.16 5.88
N HIS A 475 -10.42 -17.47 6.92
CA HIS A 475 -9.93 -17.58 8.30
C HIS A 475 -11.01 -17.12 9.29
N GLU A 476 -10.93 -17.56 10.56
CA GLU A 476 -11.95 -17.29 11.58
C GLU A 476 -12.19 -15.79 11.79
N HIS A 477 -11.12 -15.00 11.78
CA HIS A 477 -11.15 -13.54 11.98
C HIS A 477 -11.11 -12.72 10.67
N ILE A 478 -11.50 -13.32 9.55
CA ILE A 478 -11.72 -12.63 8.27
C ILE A 478 -13.19 -12.77 7.87
N VAL A 479 -13.82 -11.69 7.42
CA VAL A 479 -15.24 -11.67 7.03
C VAL A 479 -15.44 -12.62 5.84
N LYS A 480 -16.17 -13.71 6.09
CA LYS A 480 -16.39 -14.79 5.14
C LYS A 480 -17.15 -14.31 3.92
N PHE A 481 -16.49 -14.42 2.77
CA PHE A 481 -17.09 -14.32 1.46
C PHE A 481 -17.82 -15.63 1.09
N TYR A 482 -19.00 -15.51 0.48
CA TYR A 482 -19.83 -16.63 0.02
C TYR A 482 -19.90 -16.75 -1.50
N GLY A 483 -19.47 -15.73 -2.25
CA GLY A 483 -19.50 -15.72 -3.71
C GLY A 483 -20.27 -14.56 -4.34
N VAL A 484 -20.58 -14.70 -5.62
CA VAL A 484 -21.10 -13.63 -6.49
C VAL A 484 -22.45 -13.97 -7.12
N CYS A 485 -23.28 -12.96 -7.34
CA CYS A 485 -24.41 -13.03 -8.27
C CYS A 485 -24.14 -12.06 -9.43
N VAL A 486 -23.88 -12.63 -10.61
CA VAL A 486 -23.68 -11.93 -11.90
C VAL A 486 -24.91 -11.99 -12.81
N GLU A 487 -26.01 -12.59 -12.34
CA GLU A 487 -27.28 -12.68 -13.06
C GLU A 487 -27.96 -11.29 -13.08
N GLY A 488 -27.65 -10.50 -14.11
CA GLY A 488 -28.20 -9.15 -14.31
C GLY A 488 -27.70 -8.10 -13.31
N ASP A 489 -28.11 -6.85 -13.53
CA ASP A 489 -27.62 -5.70 -12.78
C ASP A 489 -28.55 -5.32 -11.59
N PRO A 490 -28.01 -4.71 -10.50
CA PRO A 490 -26.59 -4.57 -10.21
C PRO A 490 -25.94 -5.92 -9.90
N LEU A 491 -24.63 -5.99 -10.12
CA LEU A 491 -23.76 -7.07 -9.66
C LEU A 491 -23.73 -7.12 -8.13
N ILE A 492 -23.62 -8.33 -7.58
CA ILE A 492 -23.75 -8.62 -6.15
C ILE A 492 -22.56 -9.46 -5.66
N MET A 493 -21.93 -9.02 -4.57
CA MET A 493 -21.10 -9.86 -3.70
C MET A 493 -21.87 -10.25 -2.43
N VAL A 494 -21.68 -11.48 -1.96
CA VAL A 494 -22.38 -12.02 -0.78
C VAL A 494 -21.38 -12.37 0.32
N PHE A 495 -21.63 -11.89 1.54
CA PHE A 495 -20.78 -12.06 2.73
C PHE A 495 -21.61 -12.52 3.94
N GLU A 496 -20.95 -13.00 4.99
CA GLU A 496 -21.63 -13.25 6.27
C GLU A 496 -22.19 -11.97 6.91
N TYR A 497 -23.35 -12.10 7.57
CA TYR A 497 -23.99 -10.97 8.25
C TYR A 497 -23.43 -10.78 9.66
N MET A 498 -22.63 -9.73 9.83
CA MET A 498 -22.05 -9.35 11.12
C MET A 498 -23.03 -8.44 11.88
N LYS A 499 -23.77 -9.06 12.81
CA LYS A 499 -24.99 -8.54 13.45
C LYS A 499 -24.89 -7.15 14.08
N HIS A 500 -23.72 -6.78 14.60
CA HIS A 500 -23.50 -5.53 15.34
C HIS A 500 -22.83 -4.42 14.51
N GLY A 501 -22.62 -4.64 13.21
CA GLY A 501 -22.05 -3.64 12.30
C GLY A 501 -20.54 -3.47 12.45
N ASP A 502 -20.04 -2.26 12.18
CA ASP A 502 -18.61 -1.94 12.28
C ASP A 502 -18.17 -1.70 13.73
N LEU A 503 -16.91 -2.04 14.00
CA LEU A 503 -16.31 -1.95 15.32
C LEU A 503 -16.14 -0.50 15.78
N ASN A 504 -16.05 0.49 14.89
CA ASN A 504 -15.97 1.89 15.30
C ASN A 504 -17.27 2.35 15.99
N LYS A 505 -18.42 2.11 15.35
CA LYS A 505 -19.74 2.37 15.95
C LYS A 505 -19.99 1.49 17.17
N PHE A 506 -19.58 0.23 17.14
CA PHE A 506 -19.70 -0.67 18.30
C PHE A 506 -18.95 -0.14 19.53
N LEU A 507 -17.68 0.26 19.37
CA LEU A 507 -16.89 0.84 20.47
C LEU A 507 -17.49 2.16 20.98
N ARG A 508 -17.92 3.05 20.08
CA ARG A 508 -18.59 4.32 20.47
C ARG A 508 -19.87 4.07 21.29
N ALA A 509 -20.67 3.06 20.94
CA ALA A 509 -21.88 2.70 21.66
C ALA A 509 -21.64 2.07 23.06
N HIS A 510 -20.40 1.69 23.39
CA HIS A 510 -19.99 1.16 24.69
C HIS A 510 -18.95 2.05 25.41
N GLY A 511 -18.69 3.26 24.89
CA GLY A 511 -17.74 4.22 25.47
C GLY A 511 -18.42 5.27 26.36
N PRO A 512 -17.66 6.11 27.09
CA PRO A 512 -18.20 7.11 28.01
C PRO A 512 -19.17 8.10 27.35
N ASP A 513 -18.92 8.47 26.09
CA ASP A 513 -19.72 9.43 25.33
C ASP A 513 -21.06 8.86 24.83
N ALA A 514 -21.32 7.55 25.00
CA ALA A 514 -22.56 6.88 24.59
C ALA A 514 -23.84 7.50 25.23
N VAL A 515 -23.67 8.27 26.30
CA VAL A 515 -24.71 9.12 26.93
C VAL A 515 -25.42 10.04 25.91
N LEU A 516 -24.75 10.41 24.82
CA LEU A 516 -25.32 11.27 23.77
C LEU A 516 -26.10 10.53 22.66
N MET A 517 -26.10 9.18 22.65
CA MET A 517 -26.51 8.40 21.45
C MET A 517 -27.61 7.36 21.66
N ALA A 518 -28.23 7.24 22.85
CA ALA A 518 -29.28 6.24 23.09
C ALA A 518 -30.39 6.67 24.07
N GLU A 519 -31.61 6.84 23.56
CA GLU A 519 -32.84 6.75 24.36
C GLU A 519 -33.17 5.27 24.63
N GLY A 520 -32.40 4.62 25.51
CA GLY A 520 -32.57 3.19 25.75
C GLY A 520 -31.77 2.62 26.91
N ASN A 521 -31.92 1.31 27.11
CA ASN A 521 -31.20 0.57 28.14
C ASN A 521 -29.71 0.51 27.76
N ARG A 522 -28.83 1.06 28.61
CA ARG A 522 -27.41 1.23 28.28
C ARG A 522 -26.73 -0.13 28.01
N PRO A 523 -25.95 -0.27 26.92
CA PRO A 523 -24.90 -1.27 26.86
C PRO A 523 -23.96 -1.10 28.06
N ALA A 524 -23.48 -2.20 28.65
CA ALA A 524 -22.46 -2.12 29.68
C ALA A 524 -21.11 -1.76 29.04
N GLU A 525 -20.30 -0.94 29.71
CA GLU A 525 -18.95 -0.61 29.24
C GLU A 525 -18.11 -1.88 29.01
N LEU A 526 -17.31 -1.88 27.94
CA LEU A 526 -16.47 -3.03 27.61
C LEU A 526 -15.33 -3.13 28.62
N THR A 527 -15.25 -4.26 29.33
CA THR A 527 -14.16 -4.54 30.26
C THR A 527 -12.82 -4.62 29.52
N GLN A 528 -11.71 -4.35 30.22
CA GLN A 528 -10.36 -4.49 29.66
C GLN A 528 -10.11 -5.89 29.05
N SER A 529 -10.68 -6.94 29.64
CA SER A 529 -10.64 -8.31 29.11
C SER A 529 -11.33 -8.43 27.74
N GLN A 530 -12.52 -7.83 27.57
CA GLN A 530 -13.22 -7.80 26.29
C GLN A 530 -12.49 -6.95 25.24
N MET A 531 -11.89 -5.83 25.63
CA MET A 531 -11.08 -5.01 24.72
C MET A 531 -9.82 -5.74 24.24
N LEU A 532 -9.12 -6.46 25.13
CA LEU A 532 -8.00 -7.32 24.77
C LEU A 532 -8.44 -8.50 23.88
N HIS A 533 -9.59 -9.11 24.16
CA HIS A 533 -10.17 -10.16 23.32
C HIS A 533 -10.54 -9.66 21.90
N ILE A 534 -11.02 -8.42 21.77
CA ILE A 534 -11.24 -7.78 20.46
C ILE A 534 -9.90 -7.59 19.73
N ALA A 535 -8.88 -7.04 20.40
CA ALA A 535 -7.56 -6.81 19.81
C ALA A 535 -6.87 -8.13 19.37
N GLN A 536 -6.97 -9.18 20.18
CA GLN A 536 -6.40 -10.50 19.90
C GLN A 536 -6.99 -11.12 18.62
N GLN A 537 -8.31 -11.00 18.41
CA GLN A 537 -8.98 -11.51 17.20
C GLN A 537 -8.51 -10.77 15.94
N ILE A 538 -8.40 -9.44 16.00
CA ILE A 538 -7.87 -8.63 14.89
C ILE A 538 -6.41 -8.98 14.61
N ALA A 539 -5.58 -9.14 15.65
CA ALA A 539 -4.19 -9.57 15.49
C ALA A 539 -4.08 -10.95 14.82
N ALA A 540 -4.90 -11.92 15.23
CA ALA A 540 -4.95 -13.24 14.59
C ALA A 540 -5.41 -13.17 13.13
N GLY A 541 -6.37 -12.30 12.80
CA GLY A 541 -6.76 -12.00 11.41
C GLY A 541 -5.60 -11.44 10.57
N MET A 542 -4.82 -10.51 11.13
CA MET A 542 -3.65 -9.93 10.45
C MET A 542 -2.48 -10.91 10.31
N VAL A 543 -2.24 -11.79 11.29
CA VAL A 543 -1.26 -12.89 11.18
C VAL A 543 -1.63 -13.82 10.02
N TYR A 544 -2.91 -14.14 9.84
CA TYR A 544 -3.38 -14.90 8.69
C TYR A 544 -3.12 -14.15 7.37
N LEU A 545 -3.51 -12.88 7.23
CA LEU A 545 -3.28 -12.11 6.00
C LEU A 545 -1.77 -12.01 5.65
N ALA A 546 -0.91 -11.78 6.64
CA ALA A 546 0.54 -11.79 6.45
C ALA A 546 1.07 -13.16 5.97
N SER A 547 0.51 -14.27 6.47
CA SER A 547 0.85 -15.62 6.00
C SER A 547 0.41 -15.90 4.56
N GLN A 548 -0.62 -15.20 4.08
CA GLN A 548 -1.09 -15.23 2.68
C GLN A 548 -0.45 -14.12 1.82
N HIS A 549 0.61 -13.45 2.33
CA HIS A 549 1.32 -12.36 1.65
C HIS A 549 0.42 -11.20 1.20
N PHE A 550 -0.66 -10.97 1.93
CA PHE A 550 -1.71 -10.02 1.59
C PHE A 550 -1.69 -8.81 2.53
N VAL A 551 -1.65 -7.59 1.98
CA VAL A 551 -1.59 -6.35 2.76
C VAL A 551 -2.88 -5.56 2.59
N HIS A 552 -3.58 -5.35 3.72
CA HIS A 552 -4.91 -4.73 3.76
C HIS A 552 -4.93 -3.22 3.43
N ARG A 553 -3.89 -2.48 3.84
CA ARG A 553 -3.66 -1.04 3.59
C ARG A 553 -4.64 -0.05 4.25
N ASP A 554 -5.87 -0.45 4.56
CA ASP A 554 -6.82 0.34 5.36
C ASP A 554 -7.30 -0.44 6.61
N LEU A 555 -6.35 -0.93 7.43
CA LEU A 555 -6.71 -1.58 8.69
C LEU A 555 -7.13 -0.53 9.72
N ALA A 556 -8.43 -0.42 9.95
CA ALA A 556 -9.02 0.49 10.94
C ALA A 556 -10.29 -0.13 11.54
N THR A 557 -10.74 0.38 12.70
CA THR A 557 -11.96 -0.15 13.37
C THR A 557 -13.25 0.06 12.56
N ARG A 558 -13.27 0.98 11.58
CA ARG A 558 -14.35 1.10 10.58
C ARG A 558 -14.49 -0.12 9.67
N ASN A 559 -13.40 -0.84 9.42
CA ASN A 559 -13.31 -1.96 8.47
C ASN A 559 -13.25 -3.32 9.20
N CYS A 560 -13.29 -3.31 10.53
CA CYS A 560 -13.53 -4.51 11.35
C CYS A 560 -15.04 -4.60 11.65
N LEU A 561 -15.62 -5.78 11.53
CA LEU A 561 -17.04 -6.03 11.79
C LEU A 561 -17.24 -6.89 13.05
N VAL A 562 -18.36 -6.69 13.74
CA VAL A 562 -18.71 -7.35 15.01
C VAL A 562 -19.92 -8.28 14.84
N GLY A 563 -19.70 -9.56 15.11
CA GLY A 563 -20.70 -10.63 15.08
C GLY A 563 -21.26 -10.92 16.47
N GLU A 564 -21.98 -12.03 16.61
CA GLU A 564 -22.51 -12.47 17.91
C GLU A 564 -21.36 -12.84 18.87
N ASN A 565 -21.62 -12.78 20.18
CA ASN A 565 -20.67 -13.17 21.24
C ASN A 565 -19.31 -12.44 21.20
N LEU A 566 -19.25 -11.21 20.70
CA LEU A 566 -18.02 -10.41 20.51
C LEU A 566 -17.00 -11.06 19.53
N LEU A 567 -17.48 -11.89 18.60
CA LEU A 567 -16.68 -12.33 17.45
C LEU A 567 -16.34 -11.13 16.56
N VAL A 568 -15.06 -10.83 16.39
CA VAL A 568 -14.57 -9.73 15.54
C VAL A 568 -13.83 -10.29 14.34
N LYS A 569 -14.08 -9.69 13.17
CA LYS A 569 -13.46 -10.08 11.90
C LYS A 569 -13.09 -8.87 11.06
N ILE A 570 -12.03 -8.98 10.27
CA ILE A 570 -11.54 -7.94 9.37
C ILE A 570 -12.24 -8.06 8.01
N GLY A 571 -12.66 -6.93 7.42
CA GLY A 571 -13.34 -6.87 6.12
C GLY A 571 -13.07 -5.58 5.33
N ASP A 572 -13.88 -5.36 4.30
CA ASP A 572 -13.74 -4.36 3.22
C ASP A 572 -12.33 -4.18 2.64
N PHE A 573 -12.02 -5.03 1.67
CA PHE A 573 -10.72 -5.14 1.01
C PHE A 573 -10.58 -4.21 -0.22
N GLY A 574 -11.46 -3.21 -0.38
CA GLY A 574 -11.56 -2.36 -1.58
C GLY A 574 -10.35 -1.48 -1.94
N MET A 575 -9.30 -1.45 -1.10
CA MET A 575 -8.00 -0.84 -1.40
C MET A 575 -6.80 -1.81 -1.26
N SER A 576 -7.06 -3.08 -0.98
CA SER A 576 -6.04 -4.10 -0.72
C SER A 576 -5.48 -4.69 -2.03
N ARG A 577 -4.25 -5.21 -1.98
CA ARG A 577 -3.67 -6.00 -3.07
C ARG A 577 -2.71 -7.06 -2.53
N ASP A 578 -2.59 -8.16 -3.28
CA ASP A 578 -1.48 -9.12 -3.17
C ASP A 578 -0.14 -8.40 -3.40
N VAL A 579 0.82 -8.59 -2.49
CA VAL A 579 2.15 -7.97 -2.56
C VAL A 579 2.92 -8.46 -3.80
N TYR A 580 2.86 -9.75 -4.11
CA TYR A 580 3.62 -10.33 -5.24
C TYR A 580 2.95 -10.13 -6.60
N SER A 581 1.73 -9.57 -6.62
CA SER A 581 1.17 -9.04 -7.86
C SER A 581 1.92 -7.79 -8.35
N THR A 582 2.52 -7.01 -7.45
CA THR A 582 3.22 -5.76 -7.77
C THR A 582 4.57 -5.71 -7.05
N ASP A 583 5.61 -6.20 -7.71
CA ASP A 583 6.95 -5.64 -7.47
C ASP A 583 6.87 -4.11 -7.64
N TYR A 584 7.59 -3.38 -6.79
CA TYR A 584 7.53 -1.92 -6.63
C TYR A 584 6.21 -1.37 -6.09
N TYR A 585 6.11 -1.32 -4.75
CA TYR A 585 5.48 -0.17 -4.11
C TYR A 585 6.48 0.98 -4.03
N ARG A 586 6.18 2.07 -4.73
CA ARG A 586 6.84 3.36 -4.51
C ARG A 586 6.29 3.98 -3.23
N VAL A 587 7.21 4.52 -2.43
CA VAL A 587 6.94 5.49 -1.36
C VAL A 587 6.63 6.86 -1.98
#